data_AF-A0A1J4RHA3-F1
#
_entry.id   AF-A0A1J4RHA3-F1
#
_cell.length_a   1.000
_cell.length_b   1.000
_cell.length_c   1.000
_cell.angle_alpha   90.00
_cell.angle_beta   90.00
_cell.angle_gamma   90.00
#
_symmetry.space_group_name_H-M   'P 1'
#
loop_
_entity.id
_entity.type
_entity.pdbx_description
1 polymer ?
#
loop_
_entity_poly.entity_id
_entity_poly.type
_entity_poly.pdbx_seq_one_letter_code
_entity_poly.pdbx_strand_id
1 'polypeptide(L)'
;MDILGAIKSVFIDEYKFGVERQSQKPVVYVDVNQIDQYQNKPAIERLVTTINQIKNQVTLKDGLFDPDDPDQINQIPQDLRKKLETGMAEVADIVRPQLEEFHPGLTSNVSNAKLTRLLVAAFSQGPFSDKSLLKDQEICVINGPNGSEIDPDHLIKDGLFGLAKGIGAFNPEHLRPLPGDKELWDQLVGEHEGEHCNQPEKTGQTESERDLQTLDGEIKSDRVALKSMRDAGHTDVAQAWVDIRIISTAEGDNTHASSLFIEDGADYTGVTQNNLDAAKDLRNEMNRAVQTISGLDDNQTEQLRKKDPQKYADYLEEQIKTGDFPVQHRMSDFEIENRLTKEIGIEPDKLLDYPTSQFPQLLETYKNLEQNGEFQTRADNPELLMKMSEQYVGATRRLFVENTTPKNPIVSHSEKTSPDTEETPLPERLKENADLELYSSMDRNVAKKLGISEEQAYNLNEANPDRYMTLVEGMLKDGTYDTKSTIQLSQQEISAKVAGLYGVEQKNLSNIPYSLRSKAEGYLQEKGETSYTANNPYLIDAVKKHIEEYRGEPVLETSACPNSPFAENAGDCTSHKPEAPLAPEKVTSLYIQPQNRMGFAATV
;
A
#
# COMPACT_ATOMS: atom_id res chain seq x y z
N MET A 1 -0.88 8.94 61.11
CA MET A 1 -0.47 8.00 60.05
C MET A 1 -1.32 6.76 60.24
N ASP A 2 -2.23 6.51 59.30
CA ASP A 2 -3.20 5.44 59.38
C ASP A 2 -2.57 4.12 58.91
N ILE A 3 -2.28 3.25 59.87
CA ILE A 3 -1.71 1.93 59.65
C ILE A 3 -2.65 1.06 58.80
N LEU A 4 -3.97 1.33 58.77
CA LEU A 4 -4.92 0.65 57.89
C LEU A 4 -4.82 1.13 56.43
N GLY A 5 -4.38 2.36 56.20
CA GLY A 5 -4.07 2.87 54.86
C GLY A 5 -2.79 2.24 54.28
N ALA A 6 -1.78 2.03 55.12
CA ALA A 6 -0.53 1.36 54.74
C ALA A 6 -0.70 -0.17 54.60
N ILE A 7 -1.61 -0.79 55.35
CA ILE A 7 -1.95 -2.21 55.18
C ILE A 7 -2.81 -2.42 53.91
N LYS A 8 -3.67 -1.47 53.53
CA LYS A 8 -4.39 -1.52 52.25
C LYS A 8 -3.47 -1.38 51.02
N SER A 9 -2.35 -0.67 51.12
CA SER A 9 -1.37 -0.63 50.02
C SER A 9 -0.54 -1.92 49.95
N VAL A 10 -0.19 -2.51 51.09
CA VAL A 10 0.62 -3.74 51.15
C VAL A 10 -0.13 -5.01 50.68
N PHE A 11 -1.47 -5.03 50.70
CA PHE A 11 -2.25 -6.18 50.21
C PHE A 11 -2.69 -6.10 48.74
N ILE A 12 -2.47 -4.95 48.08
CA ILE A 12 -2.56 -4.83 46.61
C ILE A 12 -1.27 -5.35 45.94
N ASP A 13 -0.17 -5.42 46.70
CA ASP A 13 1.17 -5.69 46.17
C ASP A 13 1.48 -7.17 45.86
N GLU A 14 0.72 -8.13 46.39
CA GLU A 14 1.04 -9.56 46.19
C GLU A 14 0.10 -10.28 45.23
N TYR A 15 -0.87 -9.60 44.63
CA TYR A 15 -1.60 -10.09 43.46
C TYR A 15 -2.25 -8.89 42.75
N LYS A 16 -1.85 -8.56 41.53
CA LYS A 16 -2.50 -7.47 40.76
C LYS A 16 -3.85 -7.91 40.19
N PHE A 17 -4.74 -8.41 41.06
CA PHE A 17 -6.19 -8.49 40.83
C PHE A 17 -6.79 -7.15 41.22
N GLY A 18 -6.79 -6.20 40.29
CA GLY A 18 -7.72 -5.08 40.39
C GLY A 18 -9.14 -5.59 40.18
N VAL A 19 -10.12 -4.94 40.80
CA VAL A 19 -11.49 -4.97 40.28
C VAL A 19 -11.90 -3.56 39.94
N GLU A 20 -12.31 -3.39 38.69
CA GLU A 20 -12.84 -2.13 38.17
C GLU A 20 -14.12 -1.78 38.95
N ARG A 21 -14.21 -0.52 39.42
CA ARG A 21 -15.21 -0.09 40.41
C ARG A 21 -16.41 0.66 39.82
N GLN A 22 -16.32 1.13 38.57
CA GLN A 22 -17.31 2.02 37.96
C GLN A 22 -18.19 1.33 36.91
N SER A 23 -17.74 0.22 36.34
CA SER A 23 -18.48 -0.51 35.33
C SER A 23 -19.52 -1.46 35.92
N GLN A 24 -20.46 -1.88 35.08
CA GLN A 24 -21.59 -2.69 35.51
C GLN A 24 -21.23 -4.17 35.72
N LYS A 25 -20.04 -4.61 35.27
CA LYS A 25 -19.55 -5.99 35.42
C LYS A 25 -18.23 -6.02 36.21
N PRO A 26 -18.09 -6.91 37.21
CA PRO A 26 -16.81 -7.14 37.88
C PRO A 26 -15.73 -7.61 36.90
N VAL A 27 -14.60 -6.90 36.88
CA VAL A 27 -13.45 -7.19 36.00
C VAL A 27 -12.27 -7.70 36.84
N VAL A 28 -11.70 -8.84 36.49
CA VAL A 28 -10.53 -9.42 37.18
C VAL A 28 -9.31 -9.24 36.31
N TYR A 29 -8.32 -8.49 36.78
CA TYR A 29 -7.00 -8.40 36.12
C TYR A 29 -6.09 -9.52 36.60
N VAL A 30 -5.30 -10.10 35.70
CA VAL A 30 -4.28 -11.08 36.09
C VAL A 30 -2.97 -10.82 35.38
N ASP A 31 -1.92 -10.43 36.09
CA ASP A 31 -0.56 -10.32 35.55
C ASP A 31 0.20 -11.65 35.75
N VAL A 32 0.57 -12.28 34.64
CA VAL A 32 1.25 -13.59 34.58
C VAL A 32 2.76 -13.51 34.84
N ASN A 33 3.38 -12.34 34.81
CA ASN A 33 4.83 -12.22 35.00
C ASN A 33 5.22 -11.61 36.36
N GLN A 34 4.30 -10.96 37.06
CA GLN A 34 4.48 -10.62 38.49
C GLN A 34 4.22 -11.81 39.43
N ILE A 35 4.04 -12.99 38.85
CA ILE A 35 4.03 -14.27 39.55
C ILE A 35 5.18 -14.42 40.56
N ASP A 36 6.34 -13.80 40.28
CA ASP A 36 7.53 -13.82 41.15
C ASP A 36 7.34 -13.23 42.55
N GLN A 37 6.35 -12.35 42.73
CA GLN A 37 6.05 -11.69 44.01
C GLN A 37 4.93 -12.39 44.79
N TYR A 38 4.33 -13.43 44.22
CA TYR A 38 3.15 -14.09 44.78
C TYR A 38 3.55 -15.24 45.71
N GLN A 39 3.03 -15.28 46.94
CA GLN A 39 3.23 -16.41 47.87
C GLN A 39 2.84 -17.77 47.25
N ASN A 40 1.97 -17.75 46.23
CA ASN A 40 1.47 -18.92 45.52
C ASN A 40 2.02 -19.10 44.09
N LYS A 41 3.16 -18.46 43.75
CA LYS A 41 3.91 -18.59 42.49
C LYS A 41 3.90 -19.99 41.86
N PRO A 42 4.19 -21.07 42.61
CA PRO A 42 4.34 -22.39 42.01
C PRO A 42 3.04 -22.92 41.38
N ALA A 43 1.88 -22.51 41.86
CA ALA A 43 0.58 -22.95 41.32
C ALA A 43 0.32 -22.36 39.93
N ILE A 44 0.60 -21.07 39.75
CA ILE A 44 0.34 -20.36 38.50
C ILE A 44 1.40 -20.73 37.45
N GLU A 45 2.69 -20.85 37.81
CA GLU A 45 3.73 -21.34 36.88
C GLU A 45 3.44 -22.76 36.37
N ARG A 46 2.95 -23.64 37.25
CA ARG A 46 2.51 -24.98 36.87
C ARG A 46 1.35 -24.92 35.88
N LEU A 47 0.39 -24.03 36.10
CA LEU A 47 -0.76 -23.85 35.22
C LEU A 47 -0.32 -23.36 33.83
N VAL A 48 0.45 -22.27 33.75
CA VAL A 48 0.95 -21.69 32.50
C VAL A 48 1.83 -22.68 31.73
N THR A 49 2.75 -23.37 32.43
CA THR A 49 3.58 -24.43 31.84
C THR A 49 2.71 -25.54 31.26
N THR A 50 1.66 -25.94 31.96
CA THR A 50 0.73 -26.98 31.51
C THR A 50 -0.06 -26.50 30.29
N ILE A 51 -0.53 -25.26 30.26
CA ILE A 51 -1.23 -24.66 29.10
C ILE A 51 -0.29 -24.65 27.88
N ASN A 52 0.96 -24.22 28.04
CA ASN A 52 1.93 -24.23 26.94
C ASN A 52 2.25 -25.64 26.43
N GLN A 53 2.30 -26.63 27.32
CA GLN A 53 2.44 -28.04 26.94
C GLN A 53 1.22 -28.54 26.16
N ILE A 54 0.01 -28.12 26.54
CA ILE A 54 -1.24 -28.44 25.83
C ILE A 54 -1.28 -27.81 24.44
N LYS A 55 -0.92 -26.52 24.31
CA LYS A 55 -0.88 -25.81 23.02
C LYS A 55 0.03 -26.48 21.99
N ASN A 56 1.10 -27.11 22.45
CA ASN A 56 2.05 -27.84 21.61
C ASN A 56 1.58 -29.26 21.21
N GLN A 57 0.47 -29.74 21.78
CA GLN A 57 0.01 -31.13 21.63
C GLN A 57 -1.45 -31.27 21.15
N VAL A 58 -2.24 -30.20 21.20
CA VAL A 58 -3.64 -30.17 20.80
C VAL A 58 -3.81 -29.26 19.59
N THR A 59 -4.64 -29.67 18.63
CA THR A 59 -5.00 -28.78 17.51
C THR A 59 -5.96 -27.73 18.03
N LEU A 60 -5.49 -26.49 18.08
CA LEU A 60 -6.25 -25.36 18.59
C LEU A 60 -7.17 -24.82 17.50
N LYS A 61 -8.44 -24.57 17.84
CA LYS A 61 -9.36 -23.86 16.95
C LYS A 61 -8.98 -22.38 16.97
N ASP A 62 -8.72 -21.81 15.79
CA ASP A 62 -8.25 -20.42 15.65
C ASP A 62 -6.98 -20.09 16.46
N GLY A 63 -6.15 -21.10 16.76
CA GLY A 63 -4.94 -20.93 17.58
C GLY A 63 -5.22 -20.80 19.09
N LEU A 64 -6.47 -20.96 19.53
CA LEU A 64 -6.90 -20.81 20.91
C LEU A 64 -7.31 -22.14 21.56
N PHE A 65 -6.98 -22.27 22.85
CA PHE A 65 -7.44 -23.38 23.67
C PHE A 65 -8.80 -23.05 24.28
N ASP A 66 -9.83 -23.81 23.91
CA ASP A 66 -11.19 -23.69 24.45
C ASP A 66 -11.44 -24.82 25.48
N PRO A 67 -11.54 -24.50 26.79
CA PRO A 67 -11.78 -25.51 27.82
C PRO A 67 -13.21 -26.08 27.81
N ASP A 68 -14.12 -25.50 27.03
CA ASP A 68 -15.49 -25.96 26.84
C ASP A 68 -15.69 -26.74 25.52
N ASP A 69 -14.67 -26.79 24.66
CA ASP A 69 -14.68 -27.61 23.45
C ASP A 69 -14.34 -29.07 23.81
N PRO A 70 -15.33 -29.99 23.82
CA PRO A 70 -15.10 -31.38 24.20
C PRO A 70 -14.11 -32.06 23.26
N ASP A 71 -13.99 -31.62 22.01
CA ASP A 71 -13.07 -32.20 21.04
C ASP A 71 -11.62 -31.79 21.35
N GLN A 72 -11.38 -30.55 21.79
CA GLN A 72 -10.06 -30.12 22.27
C GLN A 72 -9.71 -30.79 23.61
N ILE A 73 -10.65 -30.82 24.55
CA ILE A 73 -10.45 -31.47 25.85
C ILE A 73 -10.08 -32.94 25.67
N ASN A 74 -10.76 -33.67 24.78
CA ASN A 74 -10.50 -35.09 24.49
C ASN A 74 -9.17 -35.37 23.79
N GLN A 75 -8.53 -34.36 23.21
CA GLN A 75 -7.18 -34.46 22.65
C GLN A 75 -6.08 -34.25 23.71
N ILE A 76 -6.40 -33.70 24.89
CA ILE A 76 -5.41 -33.49 25.94
C ILE A 76 -5.03 -34.83 26.60
N PRO A 77 -3.72 -35.17 26.68
CA PRO A 77 -3.25 -36.31 27.46
C PRO A 77 -3.78 -36.29 28.90
N GLN A 78 -4.18 -37.44 29.43
CA GLN A 78 -4.84 -37.55 30.73
C GLN A 78 -4.01 -36.95 31.88
N ASP A 79 -2.68 -37.03 31.82
CA ASP A 79 -1.80 -36.44 32.83
C ASP A 79 -1.73 -34.90 32.74
N LEU A 80 -1.73 -34.32 31.53
CA LEU A 80 -1.81 -32.88 31.31
C LEU A 80 -3.19 -32.33 31.69
N ARG A 81 -4.27 -33.06 31.39
CA ARG A 81 -5.63 -32.70 31.81
C ARG A 81 -5.72 -32.62 33.34
N LYS A 82 -5.16 -33.60 34.05
CA LYS A 82 -5.13 -33.61 35.51
C LYS A 82 -4.28 -32.48 36.10
N LYS A 83 -3.13 -32.15 35.49
CA LYS A 83 -2.28 -31.01 35.88
C LYS A 83 -3.00 -29.68 35.66
N LEU A 84 -3.72 -29.56 34.53
CA LEU A 84 -4.54 -28.40 34.19
C LEU A 84 -5.62 -28.23 35.27
N GLU A 85 -6.43 -29.28 35.54
CA GLU A 85 -7.47 -29.28 36.59
C GLU A 85 -6.94 -28.89 37.98
N THR A 86 -5.76 -29.40 38.34
CA THR A 86 -5.14 -29.12 39.64
C THR A 86 -4.65 -27.68 39.73
N GLY A 87 -3.86 -27.22 38.75
CA GLY A 87 -3.37 -25.84 38.72
C GLY A 87 -4.52 -24.83 38.65
N MET A 88 -5.56 -25.16 37.89
CA MET A 88 -6.79 -24.38 37.77
C MET A 88 -7.54 -24.19 39.09
N ALA A 89 -7.67 -25.26 39.89
CA ALA A 89 -8.33 -25.19 41.20
C ALA A 89 -7.50 -24.37 42.19
N GLU A 90 -6.18 -24.57 42.19
CA GLU A 90 -5.25 -23.79 43.03
C GLU A 90 -5.34 -22.29 42.74
N VAL A 91 -5.39 -21.90 41.46
CA VAL A 91 -5.54 -20.48 41.09
C VAL A 91 -6.92 -19.94 41.49
N ALA A 92 -8.01 -20.67 41.25
CA ALA A 92 -9.35 -20.23 41.63
C ALA A 92 -9.52 -20.02 43.13
N ASP A 93 -8.90 -20.87 43.97
CA ASP A 93 -8.92 -20.73 45.42
C ASP A 93 -8.13 -19.50 45.92
N ILE A 94 -7.20 -18.97 45.11
CA ILE A 94 -6.47 -17.73 45.37
C ILE A 94 -7.30 -16.51 44.96
N VAL A 95 -7.92 -16.54 43.78
CA VAL A 95 -8.67 -15.39 43.22
C VAL A 95 -10.01 -15.18 43.93
N ARG A 96 -10.68 -16.26 44.33
CA ARG A 96 -12.04 -16.20 44.89
C ARG A 96 -12.14 -15.32 46.14
N PRO A 97 -11.29 -15.46 47.19
CA PRO A 97 -11.38 -14.60 48.38
C PRO A 97 -11.27 -13.11 48.06
N GLN A 98 -10.43 -12.73 47.10
CA GLN A 98 -10.23 -11.33 46.70
C GLN A 98 -11.43 -10.81 45.92
N LEU A 99 -11.98 -11.61 45.01
CA LEU A 99 -13.23 -11.30 44.33
C LEU A 99 -14.37 -11.03 45.32
N GLU A 100 -14.47 -11.83 46.37
CA GLU A 100 -15.49 -11.66 47.42
C GLU A 100 -15.21 -10.43 48.31
N GLU A 101 -13.94 -10.09 48.55
CA GLU A 101 -13.55 -8.89 49.29
C GLU A 101 -13.91 -7.60 48.54
N PHE A 102 -13.60 -7.54 47.25
CA PHE A 102 -13.87 -6.36 46.42
C PHE A 102 -15.34 -6.29 45.96
N HIS A 103 -15.98 -7.45 45.72
CA HIS A 103 -17.38 -7.57 45.31
C HIS A 103 -18.10 -8.60 46.18
N PRO A 104 -18.55 -8.23 47.39
CA PRO A 104 -19.27 -9.12 48.27
C PRO A 104 -20.52 -9.72 47.61
N GLY A 105 -20.67 -11.04 47.68
CA GLY A 105 -21.77 -11.81 47.05
C GLY A 105 -21.54 -12.16 45.58
N LEU A 106 -20.40 -11.81 44.98
CA LEU A 106 -20.10 -12.19 43.61
C LEU A 106 -19.74 -13.68 43.49
N THR A 107 -18.96 -14.19 44.45
CA THR A 107 -18.46 -15.57 44.37
C THR A 107 -19.51 -16.62 44.74
N SER A 108 -20.66 -16.20 45.29
CA SER A 108 -21.81 -17.07 45.46
C SER A 108 -22.50 -17.44 44.15
N ASN A 109 -22.31 -16.66 43.08
CA ASN A 109 -22.92 -16.89 41.77
C ASN A 109 -21.94 -17.52 40.75
N VAL A 110 -20.63 -17.36 40.98
CA VAL A 110 -19.59 -17.96 40.13
C VAL A 110 -18.97 -19.19 40.78
N SER A 111 -19.18 -20.37 40.18
CA SER A 111 -18.58 -21.62 40.65
C SER A 111 -17.07 -21.65 40.45
N ASN A 112 -16.35 -22.47 41.22
CA ASN A 112 -14.89 -22.63 41.05
C ASN A 112 -14.55 -23.07 39.64
N ALA A 113 -15.30 -24.04 39.10
CA ALA A 113 -15.13 -24.48 37.72
C ALA A 113 -15.34 -23.36 36.69
N LYS A 114 -16.29 -22.45 36.92
CA LYS A 114 -16.55 -21.30 36.03
C LYS A 114 -15.40 -20.28 36.11
N LEU A 115 -15.01 -19.86 37.32
CA LEU A 115 -13.89 -18.93 37.51
C LEU A 115 -12.58 -19.47 36.92
N THR A 116 -12.30 -20.75 37.18
CA THR A 116 -11.20 -21.51 36.60
C THR A 116 -11.15 -21.42 35.07
N ARG A 117 -12.28 -21.61 34.39
CA ARG A 117 -12.34 -21.56 32.92
C ARG A 117 -12.02 -20.18 32.38
N LEU A 118 -12.56 -19.14 33.03
CA LEU A 118 -12.32 -17.75 32.64
C LEU A 118 -10.84 -17.39 32.77
N LEU A 119 -10.19 -17.83 33.85
CA LEU A 119 -8.76 -17.63 34.07
C LEU A 119 -7.92 -18.37 33.02
N VAL A 120 -8.25 -19.62 32.68
CA VAL A 120 -7.52 -20.37 31.64
C VAL A 120 -7.71 -19.79 30.25
N ALA A 121 -8.91 -19.34 29.91
CA ALA A 121 -9.16 -18.63 28.66
C ALA A 121 -8.32 -17.35 28.59
N ALA A 122 -8.31 -16.54 29.66
CA ALA A 122 -7.49 -15.32 29.72
C ALA A 122 -5.98 -15.61 29.60
N PHE A 123 -5.47 -16.64 30.30
CA PHE A 123 -4.06 -17.03 30.23
C PHE A 123 -3.66 -17.65 28.88
N SER A 124 -4.57 -18.41 28.24
CA SER A 124 -4.28 -19.09 26.98
C SER A 124 -4.32 -18.12 25.79
N GLN A 125 -5.05 -17.03 25.88
CA GLN A 125 -5.23 -16.11 24.77
C GLN A 125 -4.29 -14.88 24.78
N GLY A 126 -3.50 -14.70 25.85
CA GLY A 126 -2.56 -13.57 25.97
C GLY A 126 -3.22 -12.28 26.47
N PRO A 127 -2.49 -11.15 26.54
CA PRO A 127 -3.10 -9.85 26.83
C PRO A 127 -4.17 -9.53 25.77
N PHE A 128 -5.34 -9.06 26.22
CA PHE A 128 -6.41 -8.51 25.37
C PHE A 128 -7.10 -9.47 24.38
N SER A 129 -7.36 -10.70 24.82
CA SER A 129 -8.01 -11.68 23.99
C SER A 129 -9.46 -11.39 23.61
N ASP A 130 -9.93 -12.04 22.54
CA ASP A 130 -11.29 -11.88 21.99
C ASP A 130 -12.35 -12.19 23.05
N LYS A 131 -12.96 -11.10 23.55
CA LYS A 131 -13.90 -11.06 24.68
C LYS A 131 -15.26 -11.73 24.34
N SER A 132 -15.46 -12.21 23.10
CA SER A 132 -16.67 -12.94 22.66
C SER A 132 -16.98 -14.19 23.52
N LEU A 133 -15.95 -14.87 24.02
CA LEU A 133 -16.11 -16.02 24.94
C LEU A 133 -16.55 -15.62 26.37
N LEU A 134 -16.50 -14.33 26.71
CA LEU A 134 -16.78 -13.78 28.04
C LEU A 134 -18.09 -12.98 28.13
N LYS A 135 -18.84 -12.86 27.02
CA LYS A 135 -19.99 -11.95 26.86
C LYS A 135 -21.13 -12.16 27.86
N ASP A 136 -21.46 -13.41 28.15
CA ASP A 136 -22.53 -13.81 29.07
C ASP A 136 -22.01 -14.15 30.48
N GLN A 137 -20.75 -13.82 30.75
CA GLN A 137 -20.12 -14.12 32.03
C GLN A 137 -20.44 -13.02 33.05
N GLU A 138 -20.70 -13.45 34.28
CA GLU A 138 -20.91 -12.56 35.44
C GLU A 138 -19.62 -11.85 35.87
N ILE A 139 -18.47 -12.30 35.35
CA ILE A 139 -17.14 -11.77 35.61
C ILE A 139 -16.40 -11.71 34.28
N CYS A 140 -15.75 -10.59 34.00
CA CYS A 140 -14.81 -10.48 32.90
C CYS A 140 -13.39 -10.70 33.42
N VAL A 141 -12.61 -11.57 32.81
CA VAL A 141 -11.20 -11.75 33.17
C VAL A 141 -10.35 -11.16 32.07
N ILE A 142 -9.48 -10.24 32.44
CA ILE A 142 -8.56 -9.59 31.53
C ILE A 142 -7.15 -9.97 31.96
N ASN A 143 -6.37 -10.44 31.01
CA ASN A 143 -4.96 -10.64 31.24
C ASN A 143 -4.28 -9.26 31.29
N GLY A 144 -3.70 -8.93 32.44
CA GLY A 144 -2.91 -7.71 32.60
C GLY A 144 -1.67 -7.76 31.70
N PRO A 145 -0.98 -6.64 31.48
CA PRO A 145 0.22 -6.64 30.67
C PRO A 145 1.25 -7.60 31.29
N ASN A 146 1.91 -8.37 30.43
CA ASN A 146 2.95 -9.32 30.83
C ASN A 146 4.19 -8.55 31.31
N GLY A 147 4.45 -8.38 32.62
CA GLY A 147 5.82 -8.10 33.09
C GLY A 147 6.01 -7.27 34.36
N SER A 148 7.18 -7.43 34.97
CA SER A 148 7.85 -6.48 35.87
C SER A 148 8.22 -5.14 35.20
N GLU A 149 7.74 -4.87 33.98
CA GLU A 149 8.23 -3.86 33.04
C GLU A 149 7.18 -2.76 32.74
N ILE A 150 6.14 -2.60 33.56
CA ILE A 150 5.36 -1.35 33.57
C ILE A 150 6.13 -0.33 34.40
N ASP A 151 7.35 -0.04 33.98
CA ASP A 151 7.99 1.22 34.28
C ASP A 151 7.44 2.20 33.23
N PRO A 152 6.96 3.39 33.62
CA PRO A 152 6.49 4.37 32.65
C PRO A 152 7.52 4.63 31.52
N ASP A 153 8.82 4.46 31.79
CA ASP A 153 9.89 4.54 30.79
C ASP A 153 10.00 3.30 29.87
N HIS A 154 9.48 2.13 30.29
CA HIS A 154 9.40 0.89 29.51
C HIS A 154 8.13 0.79 28.66
N LEU A 155 7.01 1.41 29.07
CA LEU A 155 5.79 1.55 28.26
C LEU A 155 6.09 2.15 26.87
N ILE A 156 7.08 3.03 26.82
CA ILE A 156 7.60 3.70 25.65
C ILE A 156 8.53 2.80 24.81
N LYS A 157 9.45 2.07 25.46
CA LYS A 157 10.55 1.35 24.79
C LYS A 157 10.13 0.04 24.15
N ASP A 158 9.26 -0.72 24.83
CA ASP A 158 8.89 -2.06 24.37
C ASP A 158 7.67 -2.03 23.44
N GLY A 159 7.17 -0.83 23.11
CA GLY A 159 5.96 -0.65 22.32
C GLY A 159 4.81 -1.47 22.90
N LEU A 160 4.80 -1.60 24.25
CA LEU A 160 4.14 -2.69 24.98
C LEU A 160 2.62 -2.67 24.85
N PHE A 161 2.10 -1.69 24.13
CA PHE A 161 0.74 -1.65 23.72
C PHE A 161 0.63 -1.54 22.21
N GLY A 162 -0.02 -2.52 21.60
CA GLY A 162 -0.79 -2.24 20.40
C GLY A 162 -1.74 -1.02 20.52
N LEU A 163 -1.92 -0.44 21.73
CA LEU A 163 -2.59 0.82 22.08
C LEU A 163 -1.78 2.10 21.77
N ALA A 164 -0.46 1.97 21.54
CA ALA A 164 0.49 3.06 21.29
C ALA A 164 1.48 2.70 20.16
N LYS A 165 0.95 2.13 19.06
CA LYS A 165 1.79 1.83 17.88
C LYS A 165 2.51 3.09 17.44
N GLY A 166 3.84 3.06 17.48
CA GLY A 166 4.69 4.13 16.97
C GLY A 166 5.38 5.00 18.02
N ILE A 167 5.02 4.96 19.32
CA ILE A 167 5.82 5.65 20.36
C ILE A 167 7.23 5.05 20.45
N GLY A 168 7.36 3.73 20.35
CA GLY A 168 8.66 3.05 20.25
C GLY A 168 9.44 3.34 18.94
N ALA A 169 8.82 4.01 17.97
CA ALA A 169 9.51 4.51 16.77
C ALA A 169 10.18 5.86 16.99
N PHE A 170 9.86 6.58 18.08
CA PHE A 170 10.58 7.77 18.51
C PHE A 170 11.82 7.36 19.32
N ASN A 171 12.87 8.18 19.27
CA ASN A 171 14.04 7.94 20.11
C ASN A 171 13.64 8.11 21.60
N PRO A 172 13.78 7.08 22.46
CA PRO A 172 13.41 7.14 23.87
C PRO A 172 14.12 8.27 24.64
N GLU A 173 15.30 8.69 24.17
CA GLU A 173 16.05 9.82 24.75
C GLU A 173 15.33 11.17 24.61
N HIS A 174 14.30 11.26 23.77
CA HIS A 174 13.54 12.49 23.55
C HIS A 174 12.29 12.55 24.41
N LEU A 175 11.93 11.49 25.11
CA LEU A 175 10.75 11.43 25.97
C LEU A 175 11.09 11.91 27.38
N ARG A 176 10.19 12.72 27.94
CA ARG A 176 10.22 13.11 29.35
C ARG A 176 9.75 11.92 30.19
N PRO A 177 10.23 11.79 31.44
CA PRO A 177 9.67 10.84 32.37
C PRO A 177 8.16 11.08 32.51
N LEU A 178 7.38 10.01 32.41
CA LEU A 178 5.94 10.08 32.62
C LEU A 178 5.63 10.28 34.12
N PRO A 179 4.55 11.00 34.47
CA PRO A 179 4.14 11.19 35.86
C PRO A 179 3.53 9.91 36.44
N GLY A 180 3.51 9.80 37.78
CA GLY A 180 2.91 8.68 38.49
C GLY A 180 3.86 7.51 38.73
N ASP A 181 3.53 6.67 39.71
CA ASP A 181 4.17 5.37 39.91
C ASP A 181 3.49 4.31 39.03
N LYS A 182 4.10 3.13 38.97
CA LYS A 182 3.62 1.99 38.19
C LYS A 182 2.18 1.63 38.53
N GLU A 183 1.83 1.68 39.81
CA GLU A 183 0.53 1.27 40.33
C GLU A 183 -0.61 2.12 39.75
N LEU A 184 -0.40 3.42 39.56
CA LEU A 184 -1.37 4.31 38.92
C LEU A 184 -1.57 4.00 37.44
N TRP A 185 -0.49 3.71 36.71
CA TRP A 185 -0.58 3.31 35.29
C TRP A 185 -1.28 1.96 35.12
N ASP A 186 -0.97 1.00 36.00
CA ASP A 186 -1.62 -0.31 36.01
C ASP A 186 -3.13 -0.18 36.28
N GLN A 187 -3.51 0.69 37.24
CA GLN A 187 -4.92 0.97 37.51
C GLN A 187 -5.60 1.61 36.30
N LEU A 188 -4.98 2.60 35.66
CA LEU A 188 -5.54 3.29 34.50
C LEU A 188 -5.76 2.31 33.33
N VAL A 189 -4.73 1.57 32.93
CA VAL A 189 -4.81 0.56 31.88
C VAL A 189 -5.86 -0.49 32.23
N GLY A 190 -5.88 -0.91 33.50
CA GLY A 190 -6.89 -1.81 34.01
C GLY A 190 -8.28 -1.27 33.73
N GLU A 191 -8.63 -0.12 34.28
CA GLU A 191 -9.96 0.48 34.11
C GLU A 191 -10.37 0.66 32.65
N HIS A 192 -9.45 1.08 31.78
CA HIS A 192 -9.70 1.15 30.33
C HIS A 192 -10.09 -0.22 29.78
N GLU A 193 -9.27 -1.23 30.04
CA GLU A 193 -9.46 -2.56 29.50
C GLU A 193 -10.70 -3.26 30.06
N GLY A 194 -11.01 -2.95 31.32
CA GLY A 194 -12.21 -3.38 32.02
C GLY A 194 -13.48 -2.92 31.35
N GLU A 195 -13.51 -1.67 30.88
CA GLU A 195 -14.72 -1.12 30.28
C GLU A 195 -15.10 -1.83 28.96
N HIS A 196 -14.13 -2.31 28.20
CA HIS A 196 -14.38 -3.13 27.00
C HIS A 196 -15.21 -4.39 27.29
N CYS A 197 -15.24 -4.89 28.53
CA CYS A 197 -16.08 -6.03 28.92
C CYS A 197 -17.58 -5.74 28.96
N ASN A 198 -17.94 -4.45 29.03
CA ASN A 198 -19.33 -3.98 29.06
C ASN A 198 -19.81 -3.58 27.67
N GLN A 199 -18.94 -3.64 26.67
CA GLN A 199 -19.25 -3.22 25.32
C GLN A 199 -19.89 -4.35 24.52
N PRO A 200 -20.92 -4.05 23.70
CA PRO A 200 -21.52 -5.04 22.82
C PRO A 200 -20.49 -5.55 21.80
N GLU A 201 -20.68 -6.78 21.32
CA GLU A 201 -19.85 -7.33 20.25
C GLU A 201 -19.84 -6.42 19.02
N LYS A 202 -18.70 -6.40 18.33
CA LYS A 202 -18.53 -5.71 17.06
C LYS A 202 -19.30 -6.46 15.97
N THR A 203 -20.60 -6.21 15.84
CA THR A 203 -21.46 -6.89 14.86
C THR A 203 -21.55 -6.18 13.51
N GLY A 204 -20.63 -5.25 13.21
CA GLY A 204 -20.58 -4.53 11.93
C GLY A 204 -20.50 -5.46 10.72
N GLN A 205 -21.33 -5.20 9.70
CA GLN A 205 -21.36 -5.98 8.45
C GLN A 205 -20.18 -5.60 7.54
N THR A 206 -19.70 -4.35 7.65
CA THR A 206 -18.56 -3.81 6.91
C THR A 206 -17.36 -3.55 7.82
N GLU A 207 -16.19 -3.39 7.21
CA GLU A 207 -14.96 -3.00 7.93
C GLU A 207 -15.11 -1.63 8.61
N SER A 208 -15.66 -0.64 7.92
CA SER A 208 -15.88 0.71 8.48
C SER A 208 -16.81 0.70 9.70
N GLU A 209 -17.87 -0.11 9.68
CA GLU A 209 -18.76 -0.24 10.85
C GLU A 209 -18.05 -0.87 12.04
N ARG A 210 -17.18 -1.86 11.82
CA ARG A 210 -16.36 -2.46 12.88
C ARG A 210 -15.32 -1.49 13.42
N ASP A 211 -14.68 -0.72 12.56
CA ASP A 211 -13.73 0.32 12.94
C ASP A 211 -14.41 1.40 13.79
N LEU A 212 -15.60 1.85 13.38
CA LEU A 212 -16.38 2.85 14.10
C LEU A 212 -16.82 2.35 15.48
N GLN A 213 -17.31 1.11 15.56
CA GLN A 213 -17.65 0.45 16.82
C GLN A 213 -16.42 0.28 17.72
N THR A 214 -15.26 -0.01 17.14
CA THR A 214 -13.99 -0.10 17.88
C THR A 214 -13.63 1.26 18.47
N LEU A 215 -13.59 2.31 17.65
CA LEU A 215 -13.21 3.65 18.09
C LEU A 215 -14.17 4.19 19.18
N ASP A 216 -15.48 3.98 19.03
CA ASP A 216 -16.46 4.36 20.05
C ASP A 216 -16.26 3.61 21.37
N GLY A 217 -15.91 2.32 21.28
CA GLY A 217 -15.54 1.52 22.42
C GLY A 217 -14.30 2.05 23.14
N GLU A 218 -13.23 2.30 22.41
CA GLU A 218 -11.97 2.84 22.93
C GLU A 218 -12.17 4.19 23.63
N ILE A 219 -13.03 5.07 23.10
CA ILE A 219 -13.35 6.37 23.73
C ILE A 219 -14.09 6.20 25.04
N LYS A 220 -15.08 5.31 25.09
CA LYS A 220 -15.82 5.03 26.32
C LYS A 220 -14.89 4.49 27.40
N SER A 221 -14.03 3.55 27.03
CA SER A 221 -13.01 2.96 27.90
C SER A 221 -12.05 4.01 28.47
N ASP A 222 -11.48 4.86 27.62
CA ASP A 222 -10.61 5.94 28.08
C ASP A 222 -11.34 6.92 29.01
N ARG A 223 -12.59 7.29 28.71
CA ARG A 223 -13.33 8.24 29.53
C ARG A 223 -13.56 7.72 30.94
N VAL A 224 -13.82 6.43 31.12
CA VAL A 224 -13.98 5.80 32.44
C VAL A 224 -12.65 5.83 33.20
N ALA A 225 -11.56 5.35 32.59
CA ALA A 225 -10.24 5.33 33.21
C ALA A 225 -9.75 6.73 33.62
N LEU A 226 -9.85 7.69 32.68
CA LEU A 226 -9.44 9.07 32.93
C LEU A 226 -10.28 9.75 34.00
N LYS A 227 -11.59 9.46 34.05
CA LYS A 227 -12.46 9.99 35.09
C LYS A 227 -12.03 9.49 36.47
N SER A 228 -11.75 8.20 36.62
CA SER A 228 -11.27 7.62 37.88
C SER A 228 -9.96 8.27 38.34
N MET A 229 -8.99 8.42 37.43
CA MET A 229 -7.71 9.08 37.73
C MET A 229 -7.90 10.53 38.17
N ARG A 230 -8.75 11.28 37.47
CA ARG A 230 -9.06 12.69 37.81
C ARG A 230 -9.78 12.80 39.15
N ASP A 231 -10.76 11.93 39.42
CA ASP A 231 -11.51 11.90 40.69
C ASP A 231 -10.59 11.56 41.88
N ALA A 232 -9.57 10.74 41.64
CA ALA A 232 -8.52 10.43 42.62
C ALA A 232 -7.44 11.53 42.76
N GLY A 233 -7.48 12.58 41.93
CA GLY A 233 -6.54 13.70 41.96
C GLY A 233 -5.30 13.54 41.07
N HIS A 234 -5.19 12.44 40.33
CA HIS A 234 -4.06 12.13 39.43
C HIS A 234 -4.27 12.70 38.02
N THR A 235 -4.45 14.03 37.95
CA THR A 235 -4.74 14.73 36.69
C THR A 235 -3.56 14.73 35.73
N ASP A 236 -2.33 14.67 36.26
CA ASP A 236 -1.09 14.55 35.51
C ASP A 236 -0.96 13.21 34.78
N VAL A 237 -1.24 12.09 35.46
CA VAL A 237 -1.28 10.74 34.86
C VAL A 237 -2.38 10.67 33.81
N ALA A 238 -3.57 11.21 34.12
CA ALA A 238 -4.67 11.28 33.16
C ALA A 238 -4.29 12.09 31.90
N GLN A 239 -3.61 13.23 32.06
CA GLN A 239 -3.17 14.03 30.91
C GLN A 239 -2.08 13.32 30.11
N ALA A 240 -1.14 12.65 30.76
CA ALA A 240 -0.10 11.89 30.08
C ALA A 240 -0.69 10.75 29.24
N TRP A 241 -1.72 10.05 29.73
CA TRP A 241 -2.47 9.06 28.94
C TRP A 241 -3.11 9.67 27.70
N VAL A 242 -3.79 10.81 27.85
CA VAL A 242 -4.39 11.53 26.72
C VAL A 242 -3.34 11.88 25.66
N ASP A 243 -2.19 12.41 26.09
CA ASP A 243 -1.09 12.78 25.21
C ASP A 243 -0.52 11.57 24.46
N ILE A 244 -0.31 10.45 25.15
CA ILE A 244 0.18 9.19 24.56
C ILE A 244 -0.76 8.70 23.45
N ARG A 245 -2.07 8.73 23.70
CA ARG A 245 -3.09 8.28 22.75
C ARG A 245 -3.19 9.22 21.53
N ILE A 246 -3.02 10.53 21.73
CA ILE A 246 -2.90 11.51 20.64
C ILE A 246 -1.70 11.18 19.74
N ILE A 247 -0.51 10.94 20.33
CA ILE A 247 0.69 10.57 19.58
C ILE A 247 0.51 9.23 18.85
N SER A 248 -0.10 8.23 19.48
CA SER A 248 -0.41 6.94 18.84
C SER A 248 -1.28 7.10 17.59
N THR A 249 -2.33 7.91 17.69
CA THR A 249 -3.22 8.16 16.55
C THR A 249 -2.46 8.76 15.37
N ALA A 250 -1.61 9.75 15.65
CA ALA A 250 -0.78 10.40 14.64
C ALA A 250 0.14 9.41 13.91
N GLU A 251 0.47 8.27 14.50
CA GLU A 251 1.27 7.21 13.90
C GLU A 251 0.47 6.24 13.02
N GLY A 252 -0.86 6.40 12.97
CA GLY A 252 -1.78 5.64 12.11
C GLY A 252 -2.67 4.66 12.87
N ASP A 253 -2.71 4.73 14.20
CA ASP A 253 -3.62 3.93 15.02
C ASP A 253 -5.02 4.56 15.11
N ASN A 254 -5.68 4.62 13.95
CA ASN A 254 -6.96 5.33 13.75
C ASN A 254 -8.15 4.74 14.53
N THR A 255 -8.10 3.46 14.92
CA THR A 255 -9.17 2.79 15.67
C THR A 255 -9.00 2.89 17.18
N HIS A 256 -7.78 3.19 17.67
CA HIS A 256 -7.50 3.49 19.07
C HIS A 256 -7.25 4.99 19.29
N ALA A 257 -7.77 5.82 18.37
CA ALA A 257 -7.66 7.27 18.37
C ALA A 257 -8.46 7.98 19.47
N SER A 258 -8.77 7.27 20.54
CA SER A 258 -9.84 7.60 21.47
C SER A 258 -9.64 8.93 22.20
N SER A 259 -8.41 9.23 22.61
CA SER A 259 -8.15 10.44 23.40
C SER A 259 -8.30 11.76 22.67
N LEU A 260 -8.31 11.75 21.34
CA LEU A 260 -8.55 12.96 20.52
C LEU A 260 -9.99 13.47 20.66
N PHE A 261 -10.93 12.62 21.06
CA PHE A 261 -12.37 12.93 21.13
C PHE A 261 -12.87 13.05 22.58
N ILE A 262 -11.97 13.01 23.58
CA ILE A 262 -12.35 12.96 25.00
C ILE A 262 -12.78 14.32 25.55
N GLU A 263 -12.33 15.42 24.95
CA GLU A 263 -12.59 16.78 25.45
C GLU A 263 -13.97 17.35 25.11
N ASP A 264 -14.85 16.61 24.41
CA ASP A 264 -16.17 17.09 23.97
C ASP A 264 -17.23 17.20 25.10
N GLY A 265 -16.81 17.39 26.34
CA GLY A 265 -17.68 17.69 27.47
C GLY A 265 -18.50 16.51 28.00
N ALA A 266 -19.52 16.80 28.81
CA ALA A 266 -20.41 15.82 29.43
C ALA A 266 -21.36 15.12 28.42
N ASP A 267 -21.42 15.61 27.19
CA ASP A 267 -22.40 15.26 26.16
C ASP A 267 -21.79 14.39 25.04
N TYR A 268 -20.88 13.46 25.36
CA TYR A 268 -20.39 12.51 24.36
C TYR A 268 -21.54 11.62 23.85
N THR A 269 -22.01 11.87 22.64
CA THR A 269 -23.12 11.14 22.01
C THR A 269 -22.68 9.95 21.16
N GLY A 270 -21.37 9.71 21.03
CA GLY A 270 -20.79 8.65 20.20
C GLY A 270 -19.96 9.16 19.03
N VAL A 271 -19.19 8.26 18.41
CA VAL A 271 -18.34 8.53 17.24
C VAL A 271 -19.17 8.56 15.97
N THR A 272 -18.87 9.51 15.09
CA THR A 272 -19.41 9.58 13.73
C THR A 272 -18.39 9.08 12.70
N GLN A 273 -18.84 8.72 11.49
CA GLN A 273 -17.92 8.34 10.41
C GLN A 273 -16.88 9.44 10.14
N ASN A 274 -17.27 10.72 10.22
CA ASN A 274 -16.37 11.85 10.07
C ASN A 274 -15.24 11.89 11.11
N ASN A 275 -15.46 11.35 12.32
CA ASN A 275 -14.39 11.22 13.32
C ASN A 275 -13.38 10.14 12.92
N LEU A 276 -13.86 9.00 12.42
CA LEU A 276 -13.01 7.91 11.95
C LEU A 276 -12.20 8.32 10.72
N ASP A 277 -12.82 9.02 9.77
CA ASP A 277 -12.15 9.50 8.55
C ASP A 277 -11.07 10.53 8.92
N ALA A 278 -11.37 11.48 9.82
CA ALA A 278 -10.36 12.41 10.32
C ALA A 278 -9.20 11.70 11.04
N ALA A 279 -9.47 10.64 11.82
CA ALA A 279 -8.41 9.84 12.44
C ALA A 279 -7.55 9.08 11.41
N LYS A 280 -8.16 8.61 10.32
CA LYS A 280 -7.47 7.98 9.18
C LYS A 280 -6.56 8.96 8.45
N ASP A 281 -7.01 10.20 8.28
CA ASP A 281 -6.31 11.21 7.49
C ASP A 281 -5.27 12.01 8.29
N LEU A 282 -5.40 12.08 9.62
CA LEU A 282 -4.59 12.93 10.50
C LEU A 282 -3.08 12.85 10.19
N ARG A 283 -2.54 11.63 10.13
CA ARG A 283 -1.11 11.40 9.86
C ARG A 283 -0.66 12.03 8.53
N ASN A 284 -1.42 11.77 7.47
CA ASN A 284 -1.07 12.17 6.13
C ASN A 284 -1.17 13.70 5.99
N GLU A 285 -2.22 14.30 6.55
CA GLU A 285 -2.40 15.74 6.54
C GLU A 285 -1.30 16.45 7.30
N MET A 286 -0.94 15.99 8.51
CA MET A 286 0.16 16.60 9.26
C MET A 286 1.49 16.50 8.51
N ASN A 287 1.79 15.35 7.89
CA ASN A 287 2.99 15.18 7.07
C ASN A 287 2.99 16.16 5.89
N ARG A 288 1.88 16.30 5.15
CA ARG A 288 1.74 17.25 4.05
C ARG A 288 1.94 18.70 4.50
N ALA A 289 1.41 19.05 5.67
CA ALA A 289 1.63 20.36 6.29
C ALA A 289 3.11 20.63 6.52
N VAL A 290 3.79 19.69 7.19
CA VAL A 290 5.22 19.82 7.50
C VAL A 290 6.07 19.86 6.22
N GLN A 291 5.76 19.04 5.21
CA GLN A 291 6.45 19.07 3.91
C GLN A 291 6.34 20.43 3.24
N THR A 292 5.13 21.01 3.23
CA THR A 292 4.84 22.29 2.57
C THR A 292 5.73 23.41 3.12
N ILE A 293 5.95 23.43 4.44
CA ILE A 293 6.76 24.48 5.06
C ILE A 293 8.26 24.18 5.12
N SER A 294 8.62 22.91 5.29
CA SER A 294 10.02 22.49 5.46
C SER A 294 10.74 22.18 4.16
N GLY A 295 9.99 21.93 3.07
CA GLY A 295 10.52 21.46 1.79
C GLY A 295 11.07 20.03 1.81
N LEU A 296 10.81 19.28 2.90
CA LEU A 296 11.23 17.88 3.04
C LEU A 296 10.33 16.96 2.23
N ASP A 297 10.88 15.84 1.75
CA ASP A 297 10.07 14.77 1.15
C ASP A 297 9.30 13.94 2.20
N ASP A 298 8.46 13.00 1.75
CA ASP A 298 7.66 12.11 2.60
C ASP A 298 8.50 11.36 3.64
N ASN A 299 9.61 10.75 3.21
CA ASN A 299 10.46 9.95 4.08
C ASN A 299 11.22 10.85 5.06
N GLN A 300 11.76 11.97 4.59
CA GLN A 300 12.45 12.93 5.44
C GLN A 300 11.53 13.53 6.50
N THR A 301 10.28 13.82 6.15
CA THR A 301 9.26 14.32 7.07
C THR A 301 8.90 13.28 8.12
N GLU A 302 8.68 12.03 7.71
CA GLU A 302 8.44 10.91 8.61
C GLU A 302 9.64 10.66 9.54
N GLN A 303 10.86 10.78 9.03
CA GLN A 303 12.08 10.68 9.83
C GLN A 303 12.24 11.85 10.79
N LEU A 304 11.87 13.08 10.38
CA LEU A 304 11.89 14.25 11.24
C LEU A 304 10.96 14.04 12.43
N ARG A 305 9.73 13.56 12.18
CA ARG A 305 8.76 13.24 13.23
C ARG A 305 9.36 12.33 14.30
N LYS A 306 10.07 11.27 13.90
CA LYS A 306 10.66 10.27 14.81
C LYS A 306 11.93 10.75 15.52
N LYS A 307 12.79 11.48 14.79
CA LYS A 307 14.13 11.88 15.27
C LYS A 307 14.12 13.20 16.02
N ASP A 308 13.22 14.10 15.68
CA ASP A 308 13.10 15.42 16.29
C ASP A 308 11.61 15.83 16.32
N PRO A 309 10.80 15.16 17.17
CA PRO A 309 9.35 15.40 17.24
C PRO A 309 9.02 16.85 17.60
N GLN A 310 9.86 17.52 18.39
CA GLN A 310 9.67 18.95 18.70
C GLN A 310 9.79 19.82 17.45
N LYS A 311 10.81 19.60 16.62
CA LYS A 311 10.96 20.34 15.37
C LYS A 311 9.85 20.03 14.36
N TYR A 312 9.36 18.79 14.32
CA TYR A 312 8.17 18.46 13.55
C TYR A 312 6.95 19.24 14.04
N ALA A 313 6.72 19.28 15.35
CA ALA A 313 5.62 20.04 15.97
C ALA A 313 5.76 21.55 15.74
N ASP A 314 6.97 22.12 15.70
CA ASP A 314 7.20 23.53 15.35
C ASP A 314 6.67 23.84 13.94
N TYR A 315 7.03 23.02 12.94
CA TYR A 315 6.57 23.19 11.56
C TYR A 315 5.06 23.01 11.42
N LEU A 316 4.49 22.02 12.10
CA LEU A 316 3.05 21.80 12.10
C LEU A 316 2.30 22.96 12.76
N GLU A 317 2.78 23.45 13.91
CA GLU A 317 2.21 24.60 14.61
C GLU A 317 2.27 25.87 13.76
N GLU A 318 3.33 26.06 12.96
CA GLU A 318 3.43 27.18 12.02
C GLU A 318 2.36 27.08 10.92
N GLN A 319 2.15 25.91 10.31
CA GLN A 319 1.08 25.68 9.32
C GLN A 319 -0.33 25.88 9.88
N ILE A 320 -0.56 25.43 11.12
CA ILE A 320 -1.80 25.69 11.86
C ILE A 320 -2.02 27.21 11.99
N LYS A 321 -0.98 27.95 12.39
CA LYS A 321 -1.04 29.42 12.57
C LYS A 321 -1.25 30.19 11.27
N THR A 322 -0.75 29.72 10.13
CA THR A 322 -0.99 30.37 8.84
C THR A 322 -2.40 30.08 8.30
N GLY A 323 -3.10 29.08 8.86
CA GLY A 323 -4.43 28.67 8.41
C GLY A 323 -4.40 27.86 7.10
N ASP A 324 -3.21 27.40 6.69
CA ASP A 324 -3.02 26.61 5.48
C ASP A 324 -3.24 25.10 5.72
N PHE A 325 -3.54 24.70 6.95
CA PHE A 325 -3.89 23.34 7.33
C PHE A 325 -5.42 23.11 7.40
N PRO A 326 -5.97 21.95 6.96
CA PRO A 326 -5.31 20.94 6.14
C PRO A 326 -4.90 21.50 4.79
N VAL A 327 -3.77 21.01 4.28
CA VAL A 327 -3.18 21.53 3.05
C VAL A 327 -4.04 21.11 1.88
N GLN A 328 -4.41 22.07 1.03
CA GLN A 328 -5.00 21.74 -0.26
C GLN A 328 -3.97 20.98 -1.08
N HIS A 329 -4.26 19.72 -1.38
CA HIS A 329 -3.33 18.84 -2.03
C HIS A 329 -3.96 18.19 -3.26
N ARG A 330 -3.10 17.80 -4.20
CA ARG A 330 -3.53 17.02 -5.35
C ARG A 330 -4.06 15.67 -4.85
N MET A 331 -5.26 15.32 -5.29
CA MET A 331 -5.84 13.99 -5.12
C MET A 331 -4.85 12.90 -5.55
N SER A 332 -4.94 11.74 -4.91
CA SER A 332 -4.23 10.54 -5.36
C SER A 332 -4.65 10.16 -6.77
N ASP A 333 -3.81 9.39 -7.47
CA ASP A 333 -4.15 8.94 -8.83
C ASP A 333 -5.47 8.15 -8.86
N PHE A 334 -5.73 7.34 -7.82
CA PHE A 334 -7.01 6.62 -7.68
C PHE A 334 -8.21 7.55 -7.51
N GLU A 335 -8.10 8.60 -6.68
CA GLU A 335 -9.18 9.57 -6.50
C GLU A 335 -9.43 10.40 -7.77
N ILE A 336 -8.38 10.77 -8.49
CA ILE A 336 -8.48 11.45 -9.79
C ILE A 336 -9.20 10.55 -10.79
N GLU A 337 -8.81 9.28 -10.87
CA GLU A 337 -9.45 8.28 -11.75
C GLU A 337 -10.92 8.08 -11.37
N ASN A 338 -11.26 7.99 -10.08
CA ASN A 338 -12.64 7.90 -9.60
C ASN A 338 -13.46 9.15 -9.94
N ARG A 339 -12.91 10.35 -9.72
CA ARG A 339 -13.58 11.61 -10.05
C ARG A 339 -13.85 11.71 -11.55
N LEU A 340 -12.88 11.31 -12.35
CA LEU A 340 -12.95 11.32 -13.81
C LEU A 340 -13.97 10.32 -14.34
N THR A 341 -13.93 9.07 -13.87
CA THR A 341 -14.86 8.00 -14.27
C THR A 341 -16.30 8.32 -13.89
N LYS A 342 -16.51 8.93 -12.72
CA LYS A 342 -17.80 9.47 -12.30
C LYS A 342 -18.32 10.57 -13.24
N GLU A 343 -17.46 11.48 -13.69
CA GLU A 343 -17.83 12.58 -14.59
C GLU A 343 -18.24 12.07 -15.99
N ILE A 344 -17.55 11.04 -16.51
CA ILE A 344 -17.87 10.43 -17.81
C ILE A 344 -18.93 9.32 -17.73
N GLY A 345 -19.37 8.95 -16.53
CA GLY A 345 -20.45 7.97 -16.31
C GLY A 345 -20.03 6.51 -16.51
N ILE A 346 -18.80 6.14 -16.13
CA ILE A 346 -18.32 4.74 -16.13
C ILE A 346 -17.87 4.31 -14.73
N GLU A 347 -17.79 2.99 -14.51
CA GLU A 347 -17.23 2.44 -13.27
C GLU A 347 -15.69 2.61 -13.25
N PRO A 348 -15.07 2.88 -12.07
CA PRO A 348 -13.63 3.12 -11.97
C PRO A 348 -12.75 2.02 -12.56
N ASP A 349 -13.11 0.76 -12.35
CA ASP A 349 -12.38 -0.41 -12.84
C ASP A 349 -12.45 -0.57 -14.37
N LYS A 350 -13.34 0.16 -15.04
CA LYS A 350 -13.51 0.16 -16.50
C LYS A 350 -12.66 1.20 -17.22
N LEU A 351 -11.91 2.04 -16.50
CA LEU A 351 -11.09 3.09 -17.13
C LEU A 351 -10.04 2.50 -18.08
N LEU A 352 -9.41 1.38 -17.72
CA LEU A 352 -8.45 0.68 -18.58
C LEU A 352 -9.10 0.00 -19.80
N ASP A 353 -10.40 -0.28 -19.76
CA ASP A 353 -11.17 -0.83 -20.89
C ASP A 353 -11.82 0.27 -21.74
N TYR A 354 -11.73 1.54 -21.31
CA TYR A 354 -12.36 2.66 -22.01
C TYR A 354 -11.84 2.78 -23.45
N PRO A 355 -12.70 2.82 -24.48
CA PRO A 355 -12.25 2.75 -25.87
C PRO A 355 -11.28 3.87 -26.21
N THR A 356 -10.13 3.52 -26.81
CA THR A 356 -9.11 4.49 -27.24
C THR A 356 -9.69 5.55 -28.19
N SER A 357 -10.66 5.18 -29.01
CA SER A 357 -11.39 6.10 -29.91
C SER A 357 -12.13 7.22 -29.18
N GLN A 358 -12.45 7.04 -27.89
CA GLN A 358 -13.07 8.03 -27.01
C GLN A 358 -12.06 8.78 -26.13
N PHE A 359 -10.76 8.49 -26.25
CA PHE A 359 -9.71 9.20 -25.49
C PHE A 359 -9.78 10.73 -25.57
N PRO A 360 -10.13 11.38 -26.70
CA PRO A 360 -10.28 12.84 -26.73
C PRO A 360 -11.31 13.37 -25.72
N GLN A 361 -12.43 12.66 -25.51
CA GLN A 361 -13.43 13.02 -24.52
C GLN A 361 -12.89 12.86 -23.09
N LEU A 362 -12.16 11.76 -22.83
CA LEU A 362 -11.51 11.50 -21.55
C LEU A 362 -10.49 12.60 -21.21
N LEU A 363 -9.66 12.97 -22.19
CA LEU A 363 -8.64 14.02 -22.07
C LEU A 363 -9.26 15.40 -21.83
N GLU A 364 -10.32 15.75 -22.57
CA GLU A 364 -11.04 17.00 -22.37
C GLU A 364 -11.67 17.08 -20.97
N THR A 365 -12.29 15.99 -20.52
CA THR A 365 -12.87 15.91 -19.17
C THR A 365 -11.80 16.04 -18.09
N TYR A 366 -10.66 15.35 -18.24
CA TYR A 366 -9.51 15.47 -17.33
C TYR A 366 -9.03 16.92 -17.23
N LYS A 367 -8.81 17.58 -18.37
CA LYS A 367 -8.35 18.98 -18.41
C LYS A 367 -9.36 19.95 -17.78
N ASN A 368 -10.65 19.75 -18.03
CA ASN A 368 -11.71 20.58 -17.45
C ASN A 368 -11.73 20.44 -15.91
N LEU A 369 -11.64 19.21 -15.40
CA LEU A 369 -11.56 18.95 -13.96
C LEU A 369 -10.29 19.58 -13.35
N GLU A 370 -9.14 19.40 -13.99
CA GLU A 370 -7.87 19.98 -13.52
C GLU A 370 -7.92 21.52 -13.50
N GLN A 371 -8.39 22.15 -14.57
CA GLN A 371 -8.50 23.62 -14.66
C GLN A 371 -9.49 24.21 -13.66
N ASN A 372 -10.55 23.47 -13.32
CA ASN A 372 -11.50 23.85 -12.29
C ASN A 372 -10.98 23.60 -10.87
N GLY A 373 -9.77 23.05 -10.72
CA GLY A 373 -9.20 22.70 -9.42
C GLY A 373 -9.86 21.48 -8.77
N GLU A 374 -10.62 20.68 -9.52
CA GLU A 374 -11.36 19.52 -9.00
C GLU A 374 -10.45 18.35 -8.61
N PHE A 375 -9.17 18.39 -9.00
CA PHE A 375 -8.14 17.45 -8.54
C PHE A 375 -7.40 17.94 -7.31
N GLN A 376 -7.81 19.08 -6.76
CA GLN A 376 -7.36 19.52 -5.46
C GLN A 376 -8.44 19.13 -4.46
N THR A 377 -8.06 18.45 -3.40
CA THR A 377 -8.95 18.17 -2.29
C THR A 377 -8.40 18.81 -1.02
N ARG A 378 -9.31 19.06 -0.09
CA ARG A 378 -8.98 19.21 1.32
C ARG A 378 -9.56 18.01 2.02
N ALA A 379 -8.97 17.63 3.13
CA ALA A 379 -9.57 16.59 3.95
C ALA A 379 -11.02 16.97 4.33
N ASP A 380 -11.89 15.97 4.38
CA ASP A 380 -13.36 16.14 4.49
C ASP A 380 -13.80 16.83 5.79
N ASN A 381 -12.92 16.93 6.79
CA ASN A 381 -13.19 17.59 8.06
C ASN A 381 -12.02 18.46 8.55
N PRO A 382 -11.80 19.63 7.92
CA PRO A 382 -10.63 20.46 8.18
C PRO A 382 -10.58 21.01 9.60
N GLU A 383 -11.72 21.35 10.20
CA GLU A 383 -11.80 21.87 11.56
C GLU A 383 -11.41 20.80 12.60
N LEU A 384 -11.90 19.56 12.41
CA LEU A 384 -11.57 18.46 13.32
C LEU A 384 -10.10 18.07 13.22
N LEU A 385 -9.57 17.98 11.98
CA LEU A 385 -8.15 17.73 11.77
C LEU A 385 -7.28 18.82 12.39
N MET A 386 -7.65 20.10 12.22
CA MET A 386 -6.95 21.22 12.84
C MET A 386 -6.87 21.05 14.36
N LYS A 387 -8.02 20.80 15.01
CA LYS A 387 -8.09 20.56 16.47
C LYS A 387 -7.21 19.37 16.89
N MET A 388 -7.24 18.27 16.13
CA MET A 388 -6.43 17.08 16.41
C MET A 388 -4.93 17.35 16.25
N SER A 389 -4.54 18.14 15.24
CA SER A 389 -3.15 18.56 15.04
C SER A 389 -2.67 19.55 16.11
N GLU A 390 -3.51 20.47 16.58
CA GLU A 390 -3.22 21.32 17.73
C GLU A 390 -3.00 20.49 19.00
N GLN A 391 -3.85 19.49 19.23
CA GLN A 391 -3.70 18.53 20.33
C GLN A 391 -2.40 17.73 20.20
N TYR A 392 -2.02 17.30 19.00
CA TYR A 392 -0.74 16.64 18.73
C TYR A 392 0.46 17.53 19.05
N VAL A 393 0.44 18.81 18.63
CA VAL A 393 1.48 19.78 18.98
C VAL A 393 1.57 19.90 20.50
N GLY A 394 0.44 20.09 21.19
CA GLY A 394 0.38 20.19 22.65
C GLY A 394 0.92 18.96 23.37
N ALA A 395 0.50 17.75 22.94
CA ALA A 395 0.98 16.48 23.45
C ALA A 395 2.50 16.34 23.25
N THR A 396 2.99 16.72 22.06
CA THR A 396 4.41 16.69 21.75
C THR A 396 5.21 17.63 22.68
N ARG A 397 4.72 18.84 22.94
CA ARG A 397 5.36 19.78 23.88
C ARG A 397 5.42 19.26 25.31
N ARG A 398 4.44 18.45 25.73
CA ARG A 398 4.37 17.89 27.09
C ARG A 398 5.23 16.65 27.24
N LEU A 399 5.19 15.74 26.26
CA LEU A 399 5.87 14.44 26.32
C LEU A 399 7.34 14.48 25.93
N PHE A 400 7.78 15.41 25.07
CA PHE A 400 9.16 15.39 24.56
C PHE A 400 10.03 16.56 25.09
N VAL A 401 11.32 16.34 25.29
CA VAL A 401 12.29 17.40 25.66
C VAL A 401 12.57 18.34 24.48
N GLU A 402 12.75 19.64 24.73
CA GLU A 402 13.15 20.62 23.71
C GLU A 402 14.63 20.40 23.30
N ASN A 403 14.92 20.48 22.00
CA ASN A 403 16.26 20.51 21.40
C ASN A 403 17.16 19.29 21.61
N THR A 404 16.95 18.26 20.80
CA THR A 404 17.92 17.16 20.64
C THR A 404 18.37 16.94 19.21
N THR A 405 18.14 17.92 18.31
CA THR A 405 18.60 17.86 16.91
C THR A 405 20.02 17.28 16.86
N PRO A 406 20.20 16.08 16.30
CA PRO A 406 21.50 15.45 16.24
C PRO A 406 22.44 16.42 15.51
N LYS A 407 23.56 16.78 16.13
CA LYS A 407 24.51 17.76 15.57
C LYS A 407 25.08 17.40 14.20
N ASN A 408 24.76 16.21 13.67
CA ASN A 408 25.07 15.80 12.32
C ASN A 408 23.85 15.12 11.68
N PRO A 409 23.10 15.80 10.79
CA PRO A 409 22.26 15.09 9.85
C PRO A 409 23.19 14.35 8.88
N ILE A 410 23.26 13.03 9.01
CA ILE A 410 23.80 12.19 7.93
C ILE A 410 22.76 12.24 6.81
N VAL A 411 22.89 13.26 5.95
CA VAL A 411 22.22 13.28 4.65
C VAL A 411 22.98 12.30 3.77
N SER A 412 22.61 11.02 3.82
CA SER A 412 23.02 10.07 2.78
C SER A 412 22.04 10.18 1.62
N HIS A 413 22.16 11.24 0.83
CA HIS A 413 21.64 11.22 -0.53
C HIS A 413 22.56 10.33 -1.36
N SER A 414 22.24 9.04 -1.41
CA SER A 414 22.48 8.29 -2.64
C SER A 414 21.22 8.43 -3.49
N GLU A 415 21.12 9.53 -4.24
CA GLU A 415 20.35 9.51 -5.47
C GLU A 415 21.05 8.47 -6.36
N LYS A 416 20.58 7.22 -6.28
CA LYS A 416 20.66 6.35 -7.45
C LYS A 416 19.54 6.83 -8.36
N THR A 417 19.82 7.88 -9.12
CA THR A 417 19.13 8.08 -10.38
C THR A 417 19.23 6.75 -11.13
N SER A 418 18.07 6.18 -11.45
CA SER A 418 17.98 5.06 -12.38
C SER A 418 18.89 5.37 -13.57
N PRO A 419 19.70 4.42 -14.08
CA PRO A 419 20.59 4.72 -15.19
C PRO A 419 19.72 5.29 -16.31
N ASP A 420 19.97 6.56 -16.66
CA ASP A 420 19.45 7.16 -17.88
C ASP A 420 19.85 6.18 -18.97
N THR A 421 18.87 5.44 -19.50
CA THR A 421 19.05 4.63 -20.69
C THR A 421 19.39 5.62 -21.78
N GLU A 422 20.69 5.78 -22.06
CA GLU A 422 21.20 6.60 -23.16
C GLU A 422 20.40 6.24 -24.41
N GLU A 423 19.70 7.23 -24.98
CA GLU A 423 18.93 7.02 -26.19
C GLU A 423 19.84 6.53 -27.31
N THR A 424 19.50 5.38 -27.91
CA THR A 424 20.14 4.90 -29.12
C THR A 424 20.00 5.95 -30.23
N PRO A 425 21.09 6.50 -30.78
CA PRO A 425 21.04 7.49 -31.84
C PRO A 425 20.25 7.00 -33.06
N LEU A 426 19.61 7.92 -33.79
CA LEU A 426 18.82 7.60 -34.98
C LEU A 426 19.54 6.69 -36.01
N PRO A 427 20.84 6.89 -36.33
CA PRO A 427 21.56 6.00 -37.24
C PRO A 427 21.62 4.54 -36.76
N GLU A 428 21.77 4.32 -35.44
CA GLU A 428 21.80 2.98 -34.85
C GLU A 428 20.41 2.33 -34.86
N ARG A 429 19.36 3.09 -34.51
CA ARG A 429 17.95 2.64 -34.63
C ARG A 429 17.58 2.27 -36.07
N LEU A 430 18.03 3.06 -37.05
CA LEU A 430 17.82 2.78 -38.47
C LEU A 430 18.49 1.46 -38.88
N LYS A 431 19.71 1.21 -38.38
CA LYS A 431 20.44 -0.03 -38.66
C LYS A 431 19.75 -1.25 -38.03
N GLU A 432 19.34 -1.17 -36.77
CA GLU A 432 18.60 -2.24 -36.09
C GLU A 432 17.26 -2.53 -36.77
N ASN A 433 16.52 -1.49 -37.16
CA ASN A 433 15.25 -1.64 -37.88
C ASN A 433 15.43 -2.23 -39.29
N ALA A 434 16.56 -2.02 -39.96
CA ALA A 434 16.79 -2.58 -41.28
C ALA A 434 16.76 -4.12 -41.26
N ASP A 435 17.33 -4.73 -40.23
CA ASP A 435 17.33 -6.19 -40.07
C ASP A 435 15.94 -6.70 -39.69
N LEU A 436 15.21 -5.99 -38.82
CA LEU A 436 13.83 -6.36 -38.41
C LEU A 436 12.82 -6.24 -39.55
N GLU A 437 12.94 -5.21 -40.39
CA GLU A 437 11.99 -4.93 -41.46
C GLU A 437 12.34 -5.61 -42.79
N LEU A 438 13.53 -6.22 -42.92
CA LEU A 438 14.06 -6.81 -44.15
C LEU A 438 13.01 -7.53 -45.00
N TYR A 439 12.35 -8.56 -44.44
CA TYR A 439 11.37 -9.37 -45.17
C TYR A 439 10.12 -8.57 -45.54
N SER A 440 9.59 -7.79 -44.60
CA SER A 440 8.40 -6.95 -44.85
C SER A 440 8.67 -5.89 -45.94
N SER A 441 9.89 -5.37 -46.00
CA SER A 441 10.32 -4.42 -47.03
C SER A 441 10.43 -5.11 -48.39
N MET A 442 11.00 -6.32 -48.45
CA MET A 442 11.06 -7.11 -49.69
C MET A 442 9.66 -7.45 -50.20
N ASP A 443 8.76 -7.92 -49.35
CA ASP A 443 7.38 -8.28 -49.71
C ASP A 443 6.61 -7.08 -50.24
N ARG A 444 6.69 -5.94 -49.54
CA ARG A 444 6.06 -4.69 -49.96
C ARG A 444 6.55 -4.21 -51.33
N ASN A 445 7.85 -4.30 -51.58
CA ASN A 445 8.44 -3.89 -52.85
C ASN A 445 8.03 -4.83 -54.00
N VAL A 446 8.05 -6.15 -53.78
CA VAL A 446 7.60 -7.15 -54.77
C VAL A 446 6.11 -7.01 -55.05
N ALA A 447 5.30 -6.84 -54.00
CA ALA A 447 3.86 -6.59 -54.08
C ALA A 447 3.56 -5.38 -54.97
N LYS A 448 4.23 -4.25 -54.69
CA LYS A 448 4.13 -3.01 -55.48
C LYS A 448 4.57 -3.21 -56.94
N LYS A 449 5.66 -3.94 -57.19
CA LYS A 449 6.19 -4.18 -58.54
C LYS A 449 5.23 -5.04 -59.39
N LEU A 450 4.56 -6.00 -58.78
CA LEU A 450 3.67 -6.94 -59.46
C LEU A 450 2.19 -6.53 -59.43
N GLY A 451 1.81 -5.53 -58.63
CA GLY A 451 0.41 -5.15 -58.43
C GLY A 451 -0.39 -6.21 -57.68
N ILE A 452 0.22 -6.86 -56.69
CA ILE A 452 -0.37 -7.92 -55.85
C ILE A 452 -0.37 -7.49 -54.38
N SER A 453 -1.03 -8.24 -53.48
CA SER A 453 -0.95 -7.98 -52.03
C SER A 453 0.39 -8.43 -51.43
N GLU A 454 0.75 -7.90 -50.25
CA GLU A 454 1.96 -8.34 -49.52
C GLU A 454 1.92 -9.83 -49.18
N GLU A 455 0.75 -10.36 -48.81
CA GLU A 455 0.54 -11.79 -48.59
C GLU A 455 0.78 -12.62 -49.87
N GLN A 456 0.39 -12.11 -51.04
CA GLN A 456 0.67 -12.76 -52.31
C GLN A 456 2.16 -12.70 -52.68
N ALA A 457 2.86 -11.65 -52.31
CA ALA A 457 4.32 -11.55 -52.47
C ALA A 457 5.04 -12.53 -51.54
N TYR A 458 4.63 -12.62 -50.27
CA TYR A 458 5.11 -13.62 -49.32
C TYR A 458 4.92 -15.04 -49.85
N ASN A 459 3.71 -15.38 -50.33
CA ASN A 459 3.42 -16.68 -50.92
C ASN A 459 4.26 -16.96 -52.19
N LEU A 460 4.62 -15.93 -52.95
CA LEU A 460 5.55 -16.06 -54.08
C LEU A 460 6.97 -16.41 -53.60
N ASN A 461 7.42 -15.83 -52.49
CA ASN A 461 8.71 -16.18 -51.88
C ASN A 461 8.75 -17.65 -51.46
N GLU A 462 7.69 -18.15 -50.81
CA GLU A 462 7.62 -19.57 -50.43
C GLU A 462 7.53 -20.52 -51.63
N ALA A 463 6.71 -20.18 -52.63
CA ALA A 463 6.46 -21.06 -53.77
C ALA A 463 7.56 -21.03 -54.85
N ASN A 464 8.23 -19.89 -55.01
CA ASN A 464 9.28 -19.70 -56.01
C ASN A 464 10.30 -18.63 -55.54
N PRO A 465 11.15 -18.98 -54.57
CA PRO A 465 12.10 -18.03 -53.97
C PRO A 465 13.11 -17.51 -55.00
N ASP A 466 13.48 -18.29 -56.01
CA ASP A 466 14.37 -17.82 -57.08
C ASP A 466 13.77 -16.69 -57.89
N ARG A 467 12.49 -16.82 -58.29
CA ARG A 467 11.78 -15.75 -59.00
C ARG A 467 11.61 -14.53 -58.10
N TYR A 468 11.30 -14.74 -56.83
CA TYR A 468 11.15 -13.66 -55.85
C TYR A 468 12.47 -12.88 -55.67
N MET A 469 13.59 -13.56 -55.40
CA MET A 469 14.90 -12.94 -55.26
C MET A 469 15.35 -12.23 -56.55
N THR A 470 15.04 -12.80 -57.73
CA THR A 470 15.33 -12.14 -59.01
C THR A 470 14.58 -10.82 -59.18
N LEU A 471 13.32 -10.74 -58.70
CA LEU A 471 12.55 -9.50 -58.73
C LEU A 471 13.15 -8.45 -57.79
N VAL A 472 13.52 -8.86 -56.57
CA VAL A 472 14.16 -7.97 -55.59
C VAL A 472 15.49 -7.44 -56.10
N GLU A 473 16.35 -8.32 -56.61
CA GLU A 473 17.64 -7.95 -57.20
C GLU A 473 17.47 -7.00 -58.40
N GLY A 474 16.48 -7.24 -59.27
CA GLY A 474 16.14 -6.35 -60.37
C GLY A 474 15.73 -4.95 -59.88
N MET A 475 14.93 -4.87 -58.81
CA MET A 475 14.55 -3.59 -58.20
C MET A 475 15.74 -2.83 -57.61
N LEU A 476 16.68 -3.55 -56.99
CA LEU A 476 17.93 -2.96 -56.49
C LEU A 476 18.78 -2.40 -57.63
N LYS A 477 18.98 -3.16 -58.72
CA LYS A 477 19.77 -2.73 -59.88
C LYS A 477 19.16 -1.53 -60.61
N ASP A 478 17.84 -1.52 -60.75
CA ASP A 478 17.12 -0.45 -61.43
C ASP A 478 16.92 0.80 -60.53
N GLY A 479 17.35 0.75 -59.26
CA GLY A 479 17.16 1.83 -58.29
C GLY A 479 15.69 2.09 -57.93
N THR A 480 14.82 1.09 -58.10
CA THR A 480 13.37 1.19 -57.85
C THR A 480 12.93 0.59 -56.52
N TYR A 481 13.87 0.03 -55.75
CA TYR A 481 13.62 -0.50 -54.42
C TYR A 481 13.35 0.65 -53.42
N ASP A 482 12.17 0.65 -52.81
CA ASP A 482 11.72 1.62 -51.81
C ASP A 482 12.37 1.30 -50.46
N THR A 483 13.18 2.23 -49.94
CA THR A 483 13.93 2.07 -48.69
C THR A 483 13.22 2.67 -47.48
N LYS A 484 11.92 2.97 -47.60
CA LYS A 484 11.13 3.53 -46.51
C LYS A 484 10.87 2.51 -45.41
N SER A 485 11.42 2.79 -44.23
CA SER A 485 11.17 2.05 -43.00
C SER A 485 10.18 2.76 -42.09
N THR A 486 9.43 1.99 -41.29
CA THR A 486 8.60 2.51 -40.20
C THR A 486 9.42 2.48 -38.91
N ILE A 487 9.84 3.64 -38.45
CA ILE A 487 10.66 3.78 -37.25
C ILE A 487 9.73 4.03 -36.06
N GLN A 488 9.69 3.09 -35.11
CA GLN A 488 9.04 3.30 -33.81
C GLN A 488 9.79 4.38 -33.03
N LEU A 489 9.08 5.33 -32.44
CA LEU A 489 9.62 6.36 -31.56
C LEU A 489 10.23 5.74 -30.29
N SER A 490 11.22 6.40 -29.69
CA SER A 490 11.74 6.02 -28.38
C SER A 490 10.66 6.24 -27.31
N GLN A 491 10.79 5.59 -26.15
CA GLN A 491 9.87 5.83 -25.04
C GLN A 491 9.90 7.28 -24.56
N GLN A 492 11.04 7.97 -24.69
CA GLN A 492 11.17 9.38 -24.37
C GLN A 492 10.43 10.27 -25.38
N GLU A 493 10.53 9.97 -26.67
CA GLU A 493 9.76 10.63 -27.73
C GLU A 493 8.25 10.43 -27.57
N ILE A 494 7.82 9.20 -27.22
CA ILE A 494 6.42 8.88 -26.91
C ILE A 494 5.96 9.65 -25.68
N SER A 495 6.74 9.63 -24.58
CA SER A 495 6.42 10.36 -23.36
C SER A 495 6.31 11.87 -23.58
N ALA A 496 7.14 12.45 -24.46
CA ALA A 496 7.06 13.85 -24.86
C ALA A 496 5.76 14.15 -25.62
N LYS A 497 5.32 13.25 -26.51
CA LYS A 497 4.02 13.36 -27.18
C LYS A 497 2.86 13.25 -26.20
N VAL A 498 2.89 12.30 -25.26
CA VAL A 498 1.88 12.16 -24.21
C VAL A 498 1.82 13.42 -23.35
N ALA A 499 2.97 13.96 -22.92
CA ALA A 499 3.04 15.20 -22.17
C ALA A 499 2.41 16.38 -22.95
N GLY A 500 2.66 16.44 -24.26
CA GLY A 500 2.02 17.38 -25.18
C GLY A 500 0.49 17.27 -25.22
N LEU A 501 -0.07 16.04 -25.18
CA LEU A 501 -1.52 15.83 -25.11
C LEU A 501 -2.12 16.43 -23.83
N TYR A 502 -1.45 16.30 -22.69
CA TYR A 502 -1.90 16.87 -21.41
C TYR A 502 -1.55 18.36 -21.25
N GLY A 503 -0.62 18.89 -22.05
CA GLY A 503 -0.16 20.28 -21.92
C GLY A 503 0.80 20.49 -20.75
N VAL A 504 1.53 19.43 -20.35
CA VAL A 504 2.50 19.45 -19.26
C VAL A 504 3.93 19.26 -19.80
N GLU A 505 4.93 19.67 -19.02
CA GLU A 505 6.32 19.31 -19.32
C GLU A 505 6.53 17.80 -19.11
N GLN A 506 7.39 17.17 -19.92
CA GLN A 506 7.65 15.73 -19.84
C GLN A 506 8.08 15.26 -18.44
N LYS A 507 8.88 16.06 -17.73
CA LYS A 507 9.31 15.75 -16.36
C LYS A 507 8.15 15.71 -15.35
N ASN A 508 7.03 16.37 -15.66
CA ASN A 508 5.83 16.40 -14.83
C ASN A 508 4.81 15.33 -15.25
N LEU A 509 5.15 14.47 -16.23
CA LEU A 509 4.25 13.44 -16.69
C LEU A 509 3.92 12.42 -15.58
N SER A 510 4.80 12.26 -14.59
CA SER A 510 4.50 11.48 -13.38
C SER A 510 3.30 11.98 -12.59
N ASN A 511 2.91 13.25 -12.76
CA ASN A 511 1.74 13.85 -12.12
C ASN A 511 0.44 13.55 -12.91
N ILE A 512 0.49 12.72 -13.94
CA ILE A 512 -0.69 12.21 -14.64
C ILE A 512 -0.86 10.74 -14.24
N PRO A 513 -2.08 10.32 -13.80
CA PRO A 513 -2.34 8.93 -13.44
C PRO A 513 -1.86 7.96 -14.52
N TYR A 514 -1.26 6.84 -14.11
CA TYR A 514 -0.68 5.87 -15.02
C TYR A 514 -1.68 5.35 -16.06
N SER A 515 -2.92 5.06 -15.65
CA SER A 515 -3.98 4.60 -16.57
C SER A 515 -4.23 5.59 -17.71
N LEU A 516 -4.22 6.88 -17.41
CA LEU A 516 -4.43 7.97 -18.37
C LEU A 516 -3.25 8.15 -19.31
N ARG A 517 -2.02 7.96 -18.81
CA ARG A 517 -0.82 7.93 -19.65
C ARG A 517 -0.86 6.75 -20.62
N SER A 518 -1.16 5.56 -20.13
CA SER A 518 -1.29 4.35 -20.96
C SER A 518 -2.38 4.52 -22.03
N LYS A 519 -3.51 5.15 -21.70
CA LYS A 519 -4.57 5.46 -22.68
C LYS A 519 -4.12 6.46 -23.75
N ALA A 520 -3.37 7.48 -23.37
CA ALA A 520 -2.80 8.44 -24.30
C ALA A 520 -1.79 7.78 -25.26
N GLU A 521 -0.96 6.86 -24.76
CA GLU A 521 -0.04 6.09 -25.59
C GLU A 521 -0.79 5.21 -26.60
N GLY A 522 -1.81 4.47 -26.16
CA GLY A 522 -2.67 3.69 -27.04
C GLY A 522 -3.34 4.55 -28.11
N TYR A 523 -3.78 5.76 -27.76
CA TYR A 523 -4.35 6.72 -28.71
C TYR A 523 -3.35 7.19 -29.76
N LEU A 524 -2.12 7.51 -29.35
CA LEU A 524 -1.05 7.86 -30.28
C LEU A 524 -0.72 6.67 -31.20
N GLN A 525 -0.71 5.45 -30.69
CA GLN A 525 -0.44 4.24 -31.46
C GLN A 525 -1.51 4.01 -32.54
N GLU A 526 -2.80 4.12 -32.20
CA GLU A 526 -3.90 4.00 -33.16
C GLU A 526 -3.88 5.11 -34.22
N LYS A 527 -3.36 6.29 -33.89
CA LYS A 527 -3.13 7.38 -34.85
C LYS A 527 -1.87 7.22 -35.70
N GLY A 528 -1.06 6.20 -35.44
CA GLY A 528 0.24 6.00 -36.08
C GLY A 528 1.29 7.02 -35.66
N GLU A 529 1.05 7.77 -34.57
CA GLU A 529 1.92 8.83 -34.07
C GLU A 529 3.06 8.33 -33.17
N THR A 530 3.08 7.05 -32.81
CA THR A 530 4.21 6.39 -32.13
C THR A 530 5.29 5.94 -33.11
N SER A 531 5.13 6.23 -34.40
CA SER A 531 6.09 5.88 -35.43
C SER A 531 6.14 6.92 -36.54
N TYR A 532 7.18 6.90 -37.36
CA TYR A 532 7.24 7.71 -38.58
C TYR A 532 7.94 6.94 -39.69
N THR A 533 7.67 7.32 -40.94
CA THR A 533 8.35 6.73 -42.10
C THR A 533 9.56 7.56 -42.49
N ALA A 534 10.73 6.93 -42.60
CA ALA A 534 11.92 7.59 -43.12
C ALA A 534 12.69 6.66 -44.05
N ASN A 535 13.52 7.24 -44.92
CA ASN A 535 14.43 6.46 -45.75
C ASN A 535 15.49 5.81 -44.86
N ASN A 536 15.60 4.49 -44.93
CA ASN A 536 16.59 3.72 -44.21
C ASN A 536 17.70 3.30 -45.17
N PRO A 537 18.88 3.96 -45.13
CA PRO A 537 19.97 3.63 -46.05
C PRO A 537 20.51 2.22 -45.83
N TYR A 538 20.34 1.64 -44.63
CA TYR A 538 20.84 0.31 -44.29
C TYR A 538 19.97 -0.83 -44.85
N LEU A 539 18.73 -0.54 -45.27
CA LEU A 539 17.82 -1.53 -45.85
C LEU A 539 18.39 -2.14 -47.15
N ILE A 540 19.04 -1.34 -47.99
CA ILE A 540 19.67 -1.85 -49.23
C ILE A 540 20.76 -2.87 -48.89
N ASP A 541 21.61 -2.54 -47.92
CA ASP A 541 22.73 -3.41 -47.53
C ASP A 541 22.22 -4.70 -46.89
N ALA A 542 21.19 -4.62 -46.04
CA ALA A 542 20.53 -5.78 -45.46
C ALA A 542 19.92 -6.70 -46.54
N VAL A 543 19.22 -6.12 -47.53
CA VAL A 543 18.63 -6.88 -48.64
C VAL A 543 19.70 -7.49 -49.55
N LYS A 544 20.75 -6.74 -49.90
CA LYS A 544 21.89 -7.26 -50.66
C LYS A 544 22.50 -8.46 -49.93
N LYS A 545 22.84 -8.29 -48.65
CA LYS A 545 23.41 -9.36 -47.82
C LYS A 545 22.51 -10.59 -47.79
N HIS A 546 21.19 -10.41 -47.64
CA HIS A 546 20.25 -11.52 -47.66
C HIS A 546 20.21 -12.26 -49.01
N ILE A 547 20.25 -11.54 -50.14
CA ILE A 547 20.33 -12.15 -51.47
C ILE A 547 21.65 -12.91 -51.65
N GLU A 548 22.77 -12.35 -51.18
CA GLU A 548 24.09 -13.00 -51.25
C GLU A 548 24.12 -14.29 -50.44
N GLU A 549 23.56 -14.27 -49.22
CA GLU A 549 23.40 -15.45 -48.38
C GLU A 549 22.52 -16.52 -49.05
N TYR A 550 21.46 -16.11 -49.75
CA TYR A 550 20.58 -17.02 -50.49
C TYR A 550 21.24 -17.61 -51.74
N ARG A 551 21.96 -16.80 -52.53
CA ARG A 551 22.55 -17.19 -53.82
C ARG A 551 23.92 -17.86 -53.68
N GLY A 552 24.67 -17.54 -52.62
CA GLY A 552 26.08 -17.90 -52.48
C GLY A 552 27.03 -17.09 -53.38
N GLU A 553 26.55 -16.04 -54.03
CA GLU A 553 27.32 -15.17 -54.93
C GLU A 553 27.02 -13.68 -54.62
N PRO A 554 28.00 -12.78 -54.75
CA PRO A 554 27.81 -11.35 -54.48
C PRO A 554 26.85 -10.69 -55.50
N VAL A 555 26.01 -9.77 -55.04
CA VAL A 555 25.10 -9.03 -55.92
C VAL A 555 25.92 -8.02 -56.73
N LEU A 556 26.10 -8.29 -58.03
CA LEU A 556 26.87 -7.42 -58.92
C LEU A 556 26.24 -6.03 -59.03
N GLU A 557 26.97 -5.00 -58.57
CA GLU A 557 26.60 -3.61 -58.79
C GLU A 557 26.70 -3.29 -60.29
N THR A 558 25.55 -3.13 -60.94
CA THR A 558 25.52 -2.46 -62.24
C THR A 558 25.91 -1.01 -62.01
N SER A 559 26.95 -0.54 -62.70
CA SER A 559 27.50 0.82 -62.62
C SER A 559 26.54 1.90 -63.18
N ALA A 560 25.30 1.93 -62.67
CA ALA A 560 24.36 3.01 -62.90
C ALA A 560 24.79 4.20 -62.02
N CYS A 561 25.21 5.27 -62.68
CA CYS A 561 25.60 6.52 -62.02
C CYS A 561 24.50 6.98 -61.05
N PRO A 562 24.79 7.20 -59.76
CA PRO A 562 23.81 7.70 -58.83
C PRO A 562 23.51 9.17 -59.17
N ASN A 563 22.24 9.46 -59.50
CA ASN A 563 21.71 10.83 -59.42
C ASN A 563 21.57 11.22 -57.94
N SER A 564 22.70 11.45 -57.27
CA SER A 564 22.75 12.10 -55.96
C SER A 564 22.73 13.61 -56.18
N PRO A 565 21.81 14.37 -55.56
CA PRO A 565 21.83 15.83 -55.59
C PRO A 565 22.97 16.45 -54.74
N PHE A 566 23.90 15.65 -54.21
CA PHE A 566 24.99 16.14 -53.34
C PHE A 566 26.41 15.79 -53.80
N ALA A 567 26.62 15.39 -55.06
CA ALA A 567 27.95 15.12 -55.59
C ALA A 567 28.42 16.22 -56.56
N GLU A 568 28.90 17.35 -56.01
CA GLU A 568 29.81 18.23 -56.74
C GLU A 568 31.19 17.56 -56.75
N ASN A 569 31.68 17.22 -57.96
CA ASN A 569 32.95 16.57 -58.31
C ASN A 569 32.90 15.05 -58.52
N ALA A 570 32.37 14.62 -59.66
CA ALA A 570 32.85 13.42 -60.35
C ALA A 570 32.89 13.69 -61.86
N GLY A 571 34.07 13.50 -62.45
CA GLY A 571 34.36 13.76 -63.85
C GLY A 571 33.77 12.72 -64.81
N ASP A 572 33.49 13.23 -66.00
CA ASP A 572 33.50 12.58 -67.32
C ASP A 572 32.98 11.13 -67.44
N CYS A 573 31.70 11.01 -67.84
CA CYS A 573 31.10 9.77 -68.33
C CYS A 573 30.51 10.01 -69.72
N THR A 574 31.37 10.04 -70.75
CA THR A 574 30.94 9.94 -72.15
C THR A 574 31.21 8.55 -72.71
N SER A 575 30.21 8.06 -73.47
CA SER A 575 30.24 6.96 -74.43
C SER A 575 29.76 5.59 -73.94
N HIS A 576 28.46 5.33 -74.10
CA HIS A 576 28.00 4.25 -74.98
C HIS A 576 26.61 4.57 -75.55
N LYS A 577 26.52 4.45 -76.86
CA LYS A 577 25.33 4.68 -77.70
C LYS A 577 24.57 3.36 -77.79
N PRO A 578 23.26 3.26 -77.48
CA PRO A 578 22.53 2.02 -77.69
C PRO A 578 22.12 1.91 -79.17
N GLU A 579 22.43 0.77 -79.79
CA GLU A 579 21.80 0.34 -81.04
C GLU A 579 20.36 -0.12 -80.75
N ALA A 580 19.44 0.27 -81.64
CA ALA A 580 18.04 -0.13 -81.64
C ALA A 580 17.82 -1.29 -82.65
N PRO A 581 16.60 -1.85 -82.77
CA PRO A 581 16.18 -3.10 -82.14
C PRO A 581 16.00 -4.23 -83.17
N LEU A 582 15.99 -5.48 -82.70
CA LEU A 582 15.43 -6.60 -83.46
C LEU A 582 14.06 -6.99 -82.88
N ALA A 583 13.04 -6.93 -83.74
CA ALA A 583 11.70 -7.46 -83.52
C ALA A 583 11.54 -8.78 -84.31
N PRO A 584 10.38 -9.45 -84.28
CA PRO A 584 9.97 -10.42 -83.26
C PRO A 584 9.75 -11.82 -83.88
N GLU A 585 9.97 -12.89 -83.11
CA GLU A 585 9.48 -14.22 -83.52
C GLU A 585 8.15 -14.57 -82.86
N LYS A 586 7.27 -15.10 -83.71
CA LYS A 586 5.86 -15.39 -83.50
C LYS A 586 5.64 -16.84 -83.05
N VAL A 587 4.71 -16.99 -82.10
CA VAL A 587 3.63 -18.01 -82.07
C VAL A 587 4.08 -19.43 -81.70
N THR A 588 3.58 -19.98 -80.59
CA THR A 588 2.40 -20.86 -80.71
C THR A 588 1.52 -20.88 -79.47
N SER A 589 0.23 -20.58 -79.72
CA SER A 589 -0.91 -20.85 -78.85
C SER A 589 -1.14 -22.36 -78.70
N LEU A 590 -1.37 -22.81 -77.47
CA LEU A 590 -2.00 -24.11 -77.21
C LEU A 590 -3.15 -23.92 -76.21
N TYR A 591 -4.35 -23.96 -76.77
CA TYR A 591 -5.63 -24.06 -76.10
C TYR A 591 -5.82 -25.53 -75.69
N ILE A 592 -6.06 -25.83 -74.41
CA ILE A 592 -6.74 -27.05 -73.98
C ILE A 592 -7.83 -26.69 -72.96
N GLN A 593 -8.98 -27.32 -73.19
CA GLN A 593 -10.31 -27.13 -72.63
C GLN A 593 -10.45 -27.43 -71.12
N PRO A 594 -11.54 -26.93 -70.49
CA PRO A 594 -11.88 -27.21 -69.10
C PRO A 594 -12.45 -28.62 -68.94
N GLN A 595 -11.98 -29.37 -67.95
CA GLN A 595 -12.65 -30.58 -67.47
C GLN A 595 -13.37 -30.35 -66.13
N ASN A 596 -14.59 -30.89 -66.14
CA ASN A 596 -15.64 -30.89 -65.14
C ASN A 596 -15.30 -31.52 -63.76
N ARG A 597 -15.87 -30.88 -62.73
CA ARG A 597 -16.81 -31.41 -61.71
C ARG A 597 -16.33 -32.15 -60.44
N MET A 598 -17.10 -31.78 -59.39
CA MET A 598 -17.46 -32.46 -58.12
C MET A 598 -16.40 -32.38 -57.00
N GLY A 599 -16.72 -32.02 -55.76
CA GLY A 599 -17.99 -31.78 -55.06
C GLY A 599 -17.81 -32.09 -53.57
N PHE A 600 -18.75 -31.62 -52.73
CA PHE A 600 -18.92 -31.86 -51.28
C PHE A 600 -17.98 -31.09 -50.33
N ALA A 601 -18.40 -30.61 -49.17
CA ALA A 601 -19.73 -30.36 -48.60
C ALA A 601 -19.54 -29.48 -47.35
N ALA A 602 -20.43 -28.52 -47.17
CA ALA A 602 -20.65 -27.87 -45.89
C ALA A 602 -21.54 -28.77 -45.03
N THR A 603 -21.28 -28.82 -43.73
CA THR A 603 -22.32 -29.17 -42.75
C THR A 603 -22.23 -28.24 -41.56
N VAL A 604 -23.42 -27.70 -41.26
CA VAL A 604 -23.98 -27.02 -40.07
C VAL A 604 -23.16 -27.08 -38.80
#